data_AF-A0A2V5KRK8-F1
#
_entry.id   AF-A0A2V5KRK8-F1
#
_cell.length_a   1.000
_cell.length_b   1.000
_cell.length_c   1.000
_cell.angle_alpha   90.00
_cell.angle_beta   90.00
_cell.angle_gamma   90.00
#
_symmetry.space_group_name_H-M   'P 1'
#
loop_
_entity.id
_entity.type
_entity.pdbx_description
1 polymer ?
#
loop_
_entity_poly.entity_id
_entity_poly.type
_entity_poly.pdbx_seq_one_letter_code
_entity_poly.pdbx_strand_id
1 'polypeptide(L)'
;MVYIALAVFFVYVFVEAVRLHLLKDELEHPLASYMREWERLPGRVRRNRKRDVELRRLCYAYGRLDETELKGIRLQLTVRGGRLSYFQGAFELLTRFVLPVFTFMLGILVTTSNNLLAFVVNRPASTTGSESGSAGDLFGAVIGSLAPITTTVITLFFVALVHTWYRTAHRNKIAYHLHIVEQTIEDNSRRDAGQTQPATLAESPPSASP
;
A
#
# COMPACT_ATOMS: atom_id res chain seq x y z
N MET A 1 -3.01 -29.37 -6.05
CA MET A 1 -2.66 -28.45 -4.93
C MET A 1 -2.04 -27.14 -5.41
N VAL A 2 -0.92 -27.15 -6.16
CA VAL A 2 -0.27 -25.92 -6.64
C VAL A 2 -1.21 -25.00 -7.44
N TYR A 3 -1.99 -25.54 -8.38
CA TYR A 3 -2.96 -24.76 -9.16
C TYR A 3 -4.06 -24.12 -8.31
N ILE A 4 -4.54 -24.80 -7.27
CA ILE A 4 -5.56 -24.27 -6.35
C ILE A 4 -4.94 -23.13 -5.54
N ALA A 5 -3.72 -23.30 -5.04
CA ALA A 5 -3.01 -22.29 -4.29
C ALA A 5 -2.73 -21.03 -5.13
N LEU A 6 -2.32 -21.21 -6.39
CA LEU A 6 -2.16 -20.11 -7.35
C LEU A 6 -3.49 -19.41 -7.63
N ALA A 7 -4.58 -20.16 -7.85
CA ALA A 7 -5.90 -19.58 -8.08
C ALA A 7 -6.35 -18.72 -6.89
N VAL A 8 -6.19 -19.22 -5.66
CA VAL A 8 -6.50 -18.46 -4.44
C VAL A 8 -5.65 -17.20 -4.34
N PHE A 9 -4.35 -17.29 -4.65
CA PHE A 9 -3.46 -16.13 -4.66
C PHE A 9 -3.88 -15.07 -5.69
N PHE A 10 -4.18 -15.46 -6.93
CA PHE A 10 -4.61 -14.52 -7.97
C PHE A 10 -5.96 -13.88 -7.65
N VAL A 11 -6.92 -14.65 -7.13
CA VAL A 11 -8.21 -14.12 -6.68
C VAL A 11 -7.99 -13.10 -5.56
N TYR A 12 -7.11 -13.40 -4.60
CA TYR A 12 -6.78 -12.47 -3.52
C TYR A 12 -6.17 -11.17 -4.04
N VAL A 13 -5.16 -11.27 -4.92
CA VAL A 13 -4.52 -10.10 -5.55
C VAL A 13 -5.55 -9.27 -6.32
N PHE A 14 -6.45 -9.91 -7.05
CA PHE A 14 -7.50 -9.24 -7.80
C PHE A 14 -8.48 -8.48 -6.88
N VAL A 15 -8.94 -9.11 -5.80
CA VAL A 15 -9.84 -8.47 -4.83
C VAL A 15 -9.19 -7.24 -4.19
N GLU A 16 -7.92 -7.35 -3.77
CA GLU A 16 -7.20 -6.20 -3.19
C GLU A 16 -6.93 -5.10 -4.23
N ALA A 17 -6.64 -5.45 -5.48
CA ALA A 17 -6.49 -4.49 -6.58
C ALA A 17 -7.81 -3.72 -6.84
N VAL A 18 -8.94 -4.42 -6.87
CA VAL A 18 -10.27 -3.80 -7.02
C VAL A 18 -10.58 -2.89 -5.85
N ARG A 19 -10.29 -3.29 -4.60
CA ARG A 19 -10.47 -2.43 -3.42
C ARG A 19 -9.64 -1.16 -3.49
N LEU A 20 -8.38 -1.27 -3.92
CA LEU A 20 -7.51 -0.12 -4.10
C LEU A 20 -8.02 0.81 -5.21
N HIS A 21 -8.55 0.24 -6.29
CA HIS A 21 -9.12 1.00 -7.39
C HIS A 21 -10.40 1.74 -6.97
N LEU A 22 -11.32 1.07 -6.27
CA LEU A 22 -12.53 1.69 -5.74
C LEU A 22 -12.21 2.81 -4.76
N LEU A 23 -11.23 2.61 -3.87
CA LEU A 23 -10.77 3.68 -2.98
C LEU A 23 -10.23 4.88 -3.76
N LYS A 24 -9.44 4.60 -4.81
CA LYS A 24 -8.90 5.64 -5.70
C LYS A 24 -10.04 6.42 -6.35
N ASP A 25 -11.00 5.72 -6.92
CA ASP A 25 -12.11 6.34 -7.62
C ASP A 25 -12.97 7.15 -6.64
N GLU A 26 -13.33 6.63 -5.47
CA GLU A 26 -14.08 7.39 -4.47
C GLU A 26 -13.37 8.66 -4.00
N LEU A 27 -12.04 8.64 -3.87
CA LEU A 27 -11.25 9.80 -3.49
C LEU A 27 -11.12 10.83 -4.62
N GLU A 28 -10.93 10.36 -5.85
CA GLU A 28 -10.67 11.22 -7.01
C GLU A 28 -11.95 11.68 -7.70
N HIS A 29 -13.07 10.96 -7.56
CA HIS A 29 -14.37 11.28 -8.15
C HIS A 29 -14.89 12.68 -7.78
N PRO A 30 -14.93 13.10 -6.49
CA PRO A 30 -15.37 14.46 -6.15
C PRO A 30 -14.41 15.54 -6.67
N LEU A 31 -13.15 15.19 -6.92
CA LEU A 31 -12.13 16.10 -7.44
C LEU A 31 -12.06 16.09 -8.97
N ALA A 32 -12.68 15.11 -9.64
CA ALA A 32 -12.50 14.82 -11.07
C ALA A 32 -12.97 15.96 -11.99
N SER A 33 -13.93 16.76 -11.56
CA SER A 33 -14.39 17.95 -12.27
C SER A 33 -13.31 19.04 -12.27
N TYR A 34 -12.80 19.42 -11.10
CA TYR A 34 -11.75 20.42 -10.92
C TYR A 34 -10.41 19.98 -11.49
N MET A 35 -10.12 18.68 -11.41
CA MET A 35 -8.99 18.05 -12.06
C MET A 35 -9.03 18.15 -13.58
N ARG A 36 -10.21 18.09 -14.20
CA ARG A 36 -10.40 18.29 -15.65
C ARG A 36 -10.36 19.78 -16.02
N GLU A 37 -10.84 20.66 -15.14
CA GLU A 37 -10.70 22.11 -15.30
C GLU A 37 -9.23 22.51 -15.36
N TRP A 38 -8.39 21.97 -14.48
CA TRP A 38 -6.94 22.20 -14.47
C TRP A 38 -6.25 21.85 -15.80
N GLU A 39 -6.65 20.74 -16.43
CA GLU A 39 -6.06 20.28 -17.71
C GLU A 39 -6.41 21.21 -18.87
N ARG A 40 -7.53 21.95 -18.77
CA ARG A 40 -7.98 22.90 -19.79
C ARG A 40 -7.28 24.27 -19.66
N LEU A 41 -6.55 24.52 -18.57
CA LEU A 41 -5.83 25.78 -18.38
C LEU A 41 -4.59 25.84 -19.27
N PRO A 42 -4.49 26.82 -20.19
CA PRO A 42 -3.36 26.93 -21.11
C PRO A 42 -2.04 27.16 -20.35
N GLY A 43 -0.97 26.47 -20.76
CA GLY A 43 0.41 26.70 -20.30
C GLY A 43 0.88 25.93 -19.06
N ARG A 44 0.01 25.22 -18.32
CA ARG A 44 0.42 24.52 -17.08
C ARG A 44 0.88 23.07 -17.25
N VAL A 45 0.41 22.38 -18.29
CA VAL A 45 0.78 20.97 -18.56
C VAL A 45 2.20 20.84 -19.14
N ARG A 46 2.71 21.89 -19.80
CA ARG A 46 3.93 21.81 -20.63
C ARG A 46 5.24 22.09 -19.89
N ARG A 47 5.19 22.62 -18.65
CA ARG A 47 6.36 23.19 -17.95
C ARG A 47 6.88 22.40 -16.75
N ASN A 48 6.20 21.33 -16.33
CA ASN A 48 6.45 20.69 -15.04
C ASN A 48 6.87 19.22 -15.17
N ARG A 49 7.83 18.81 -14.34
CA ARG A 49 8.28 17.42 -14.16
C ARG A 49 7.07 16.56 -13.77
N LYS A 50 6.86 15.40 -14.40
CA LYS A 50 5.64 14.56 -14.26
C LYS A 50 5.13 14.36 -12.82
N ARG A 51 6.02 14.27 -11.84
CA ARG A 51 5.68 14.04 -10.41
C ARG A 51 5.08 15.27 -9.71
N ASP A 52 5.44 16.48 -10.14
CA ASP A 52 4.91 17.74 -9.56
C ASP A 52 3.56 18.13 -10.16
N VAL A 53 3.23 17.58 -11.34
CA VAL A 53 1.97 17.88 -12.03
C VAL A 53 0.77 17.32 -11.26
N GLU A 54 0.87 16.09 -10.78
CA GLU A 54 -0.21 15.42 -10.05
C GLU A 54 -0.48 16.09 -8.69
N LEU A 55 0.58 16.40 -7.94
CA LEU A 55 0.48 17.15 -6.68
C LEU A 55 -0.19 18.51 -6.90
N ARG A 56 0.28 19.30 -7.87
CA ARG A 56 -0.31 20.62 -8.15
C ARG A 56 -1.76 20.54 -8.62
N ARG A 57 -2.09 19.52 -9.40
CA ARG A 57 -3.46 19.24 -9.84
C ARG A 57 -4.37 18.94 -8.65
N LEU A 58 -3.91 18.12 -7.71
CA LEU A 58 -4.62 17.80 -6.47
C LEU A 58 -4.78 19.04 -5.58
N CYS A 59 -3.70 19.80 -5.33
CA CYS A 59 -3.78 21.04 -4.55
C CYS A 59 -4.76 22.04 -5.16
N TYR A 60 -4.78 22.17 -6.49
CA TYR A 60 -5.75 23.02 -7.18
C TYR A 60 -7.18 22.52 -6.98
N ALA A 61 -7.42 21.22 -7.15
CA ALA A 61 -8.74 20.64 -6.99
C ALA A 61 -9.25 20.77 -5.54
N TYR A 62 -8.40 20.52 -4.54
CA TYR A 62 -8.74 20.72 -3.13
C TYR A 62 -8.97 22.20 -2.78
N GLY A 63 -8.20 23.12 -3.37
CA GLY A 63 -8.37 24.56 -3.15
C GLY A 63 -9.63 25.17 -3.79
N ARG A 64 -10.38 24.40 -4.59
CA ARG A 64 -11.67 24.80 -5.18
C ARG A 64 -12.87 24.33 -4.35
N LEU A 65 -12.67 23.44 -3.39
CA LEU A 65 -13.72 22.94 -2.53
C LEU A 65 -14.03 23.95 -1.41
N ASP A 66 -15.29 23.97 -0.98
CA ASP A 66 -15.69 24.77 0.18
C ASP A 66 -15.10 24.19 1.46
N GLU A 67 -14.93 25.04 2.49
CA GLU A 67 -14.32 24.65 3.76
C GLU A 67 -15.11 23.51 4.45
N THR A 68 -16.43 23.48 4.29
CA THR A 68 -17.32 22.43 4.80
C THR A 68 -17.05 21.08 4.11
N GLU A 69 -16.86 21.08 2.79
CA GLU A 69 -16.52 19.89 2.01
C GLU A 69 -15.12 19.38 2.35
N LEU A 70 -14.14 20.28 2.50
CA LEU A 70 -12.78 19.96 2.95
C LEU A 70 -12.77 19.30 4.33
N LYS A 71 -13.54 19.83 5.29
CA LYS A 71 -13.71 19.22 6.63
C LYS A 71 -14.38 17.85 6.56
N GLY A 72 -15.38 17.69 5.69
CA GLY A 72 -16.05 16.41 5.44
C GLY A 72 -15.09 15.35 4.89
N ILE A 73 -14.28 15.70 3.88
CA ILE A 73 -13.26 14.81 3.30
C ILE A 73 -12.18 14.48 4.34
N ARG A 74 -11.73 15.46 5.13
CA ARG A 74 -10.78 15.22 6.23
C ARG A 74 -11.32 14.19 7.21
N LEU A 75 -12.56 14.36 7.67
CA LEU A 75 -13.19 13.42 8.60
C LEU A 75 -13.28 12.01 8.00
N GLN A 76 -13.70 11.88 6.74
CA GLN A 76 -13.75 10.59 6.05
C GLN A 76 -12.38 9.93 5.93
N LEU A 77 -11.35 10.69 5.57
CA LEU A 77 -9.96 10.23 5.48
C LEU A 77 -9.42 9.80 6.85
N THR A 78 -9.69 10.56 7.91
CA THR A 78 -9.28 10.23 9.28
C THR A 78 -9.97 8.95 9.78
N VAL A 79 -11.29 8.82 9.56
CA VAL A 79 -12.05 7.61 9.94
C VAL A 79 -11.53 6.39 9.16
N ARG A 80 -11.22 6.53 7.86
CA ARG A 80 -10.64 5.44 7.06
C ARG A 80 -9.19 5.12 7.45
N GLY A 81 -8.40 6.11 7.86
CA GLY A 81 -7.06 5.91 8.41
C GLY A 81 -7.06 5.20 9.77
N GLY A 82 -8.10 5.46 10.58
CA GLY A 82 -8.25 4.92 11.94
C GLY A 82 -8.99 3.59 12.04
N ARG A 83 -9.78 3.18 11.03
CA ARG A 83 -10.46 1.88 11.02
C ARG A 83 -9.47 0.73 10.80
N LEU A 84 -8.88 0.26 11.91
CA LEU A 84 -8.32 -1.09 12.00
C LEU A 84 -9.50 -2.07 11.99
N SER A 85 -9.78 -2.70 10.85
CA SER A 85 -10.79 -3.75 10.77
C SER A 85 -10.34 -4.95 11.62
N TYR A 86 -11.25 -5.68 12.29
CA TYR A 86 -10.92 -6.91 13.01
C TYR A 86 -10.17 -7.93 12.13
N PHE A 87 -10.48 -7.95 10.83
CA PHE A 87 -9.76 -8.73 9.83
C PHE A 87 -8.28 -8.33 9.70
N GLN A 88 -7.97 -7.05 9.89
CA GLN A 88 -6.60 -6.53 9.84
C GLN A 88 -5.76 -7.00 11.02
N GLY A 89 -6.36 -7.12 12.21
CA GLY A 89 -5.72 -7.73 13.38
C GLY A 89 -5.44 -9.21 13.17
N ALA A 90 -6.41 -9.94 12.59
CA ALA A 90 -6.23 -11.35 12.24
C ALA A 90 -5.13 -11.55 11.19
N PHE A 91 -5.07 -10.70 10.16
CA PHE A 91 -4.00 -10.74 9.16
C PHE A 91 -2.63 -10.37 9.74
N GLU A 92 -2.56 -9.43 10.68
CA GLU A 92 -1.30 -9.07 11.32
C GLU A 92 -0.77 -10.17 12.24
N LEU A 93 -1.66 -10.89 12.94
CA LEU A 93 -1.28 -12.12 13.64
C LEU A 93 -0.82 -13.20 12.65
N LEU A 94 -1.56 -13.37 11.55
CA LEU A 94 -1.24 -14.35 10.52
C LEU A 94 0.14 -14.06 9.91
N THR A 95 0.46 -12.81 9.56
CA THR A 95 1.77 -12.46 9.00
C THR A 95 2.91 -12.68 10.01
N ARG A 96 2.70 -12.31 11.28
CA ARG A 96 3.67 -12.56 12.37
C ARG A 96 3.89 -14.04 12.64
N PHE A 97 2.90 -14.90 12.40
CA PHE A 97 3.02 -16.35 12.55
C PHE A 97 3.60 -17.03 11.30
N VAL A 98 3.19 -16.59 10.10
CA VAL A 98 3.62 -17.17 8.82
C VAL A 98 5.09 -16.89 8.55
N LEU A 99 5.63 -15.74 8.96
CA LEU A 99 7.01 -15.37 8.65
C LEU A 99 8.06 -16.25 9.37
N PRO A 100 7.95 -16.54 10.68
CA PRO A 100 8.80 -17.54 11.36
C PRO A 100 8.65 -18.94 10.78
N VAL A 101 7.41 -19.39 10.51
CA VAL A 101 7.14 -20.72 9.96
C VAL A 101 7.74 -20.88 8.56
N PHE A 102 7.60 -19.85 7.72
CA PHE A 102 8.23 -19.81 6.40
C PHE A 102 9.76 -19.83 6.50
N THR A 103 10.34 -19.02 7.38
CA THR A 103 11.80 -18.97 7.58
C THR A 103 12.35 -20.32 8.04
N PHE A 104 11.64 -20.98 8.96
CA PHE A 104 11.97 -22.32 9.42
C PHE A 104 11.88 -23.36 8.29
N MET A 105 10.79 -23.34 7.51
CA MET A 105 10.62 -24.24 6.36
C MET A 105 11.66 -24.01 5.27
N LEU A 106 12.05 -22.76 5.02
CA LEU A 106 13.13 -22.42 4.10
C LEU A 106 14.47 -22.97 4.61
N GLY A 107 14.74 -22.87 5.91
CA GLY A 107 15.92 -23.46 6.55
C GLY A 107 15.97 -24.99 6.38
N ILE A 108 14.85 -25.68 6.58
CA ILE A 108 14.73 -27.12 6.31
C ILE A 108 15.02 -27.41 4.83
N LEU A 109 14.40 -26.67 3.91
CA LEU A 109 14.57 -26.90 2.48
C LEU A 109 16.03 -26.71 2.04
N VAL A 110 16.69 -25.65 2.50
CA VAL A 110 18.12 -25.38 2.20
C VAL A 110 19.01 -26.48 2.79
N THR A 111 18.78 -26.87 4.04
CA THR A 111 19.57 -27.93 4.70
C THR A 111 19.40 -29.28 4.00
N THR A 112 18.16 -29.62 3.63
CA THR A 112 17.85 -30.87 2.93
C THR A 112 18.45 -30.88 1.52
N SER A 113 18.40 -29.74 0.81
CA SER A 113 18.99 -29.60 -0.52
C SER A 113 20.51 -29.75 -0.48
N ASN A 114 21.17 -29.15 0.50
CA ASN A 114 22.62 -29.28 0.70
C ASN A 114 23.03 -30.71 1.06
N ASN A 115 22.25 -31.40 1.91
CA ASN A 115 22.51 -32.79 2.26
C ASN A 115 22.27 -33.76 1.10
N LEU A 116 21.26 -33.50 0.27
CA LEU A 116 21.02 -34.27 -0.96
C LEU A 116 22.13 -34.07 -1.99
N LEU A 117 22.57 -32.82 -2.20
CA LEU A 117 23.72 -32.52 -3.05
C LEU A 117 24.98 -33.23 -2.55
N ALA A 118 25.26 -33.18 -1.24
CA ALA A 118 26.40 -33.89 -0.66
C ALA A 118 26.31 -35.41 -0.85
N PHE A 119 25.13 -36.01 -0.70
CA PHE A 119 24.91 -37.45 -0.90
C PHE A 119 25.04 -37.88 -2.38
N VAL A 120 24.53 -37.07 -3.31
CA VAL A 120 24.63 -37.34 -4.75
C VAL A 120 26.06 -37.18 -5.25
N VAL A 121 26.78 -36.17 -4.76
CA VAL A 121 28.17 -35.89 -5.15
C VAL A 121 29.16 -36.90 -4.55
N ASN A 122 28.92 -37.40 -3.33
CA ASN A 122 29.81 -38.36 -2.65
C ASN A 122 29.45 -39.83 -2.86
N ARG A 123 28.56 -40.18 -3.80
CA ARG A 123 28.17 -41.58 -4.00
C ARG A 123 29.31 -42.35 -4.68
N PRO A 124 29.99 -43.32 -4.01
CA PRO A 124 31.00 -44.13 -4.67
C PRO A 124 30.31 -45.02 -5.72
N ALA A 125 30.88 -45.08 -6.93
CA ALA A 125 30.32 -45.73 -8.11
C ALA A 125 30.20 -47.28 -8.03
N SER A 126 30.32 -47.87 -6.84
CA SER A 126 30.37 -49.32 -6.63
C SER A 126 29.43 -49.74 -5.50
N THR A 127 28.15 -49.92 -5.81
CA THR A 127 27.23 -50.81 -5.06
C THR A 127 26.01 -51.10 -5.94
N THR A 128 26.25 -51.85 -7.01
CA THR A 128 25.23 -52.70 -7.63
C THR A 128 24.93 -53.85 -6.67
N GLY A 129 23.87 -53.72 -5.89
CA GLY A 129 23.44 -54.75 -4.96
C GLY A 129 22.09 -54.37 -4.37
N SER A 130 21.06 -55.05 -4.86
CA SER A 130 19.67 -54.97 -4.42
C SER A 130 19.51 -55.05 -2.91
N GLU A 131 18.99 -53.99 -2.29
CA GLU A 131 18.13 -54.12 -1.12
C GLU A 131 17.14 -52.94 -1.08
N SER A 132 15.87 -53.33 -0.95
CA SER A 132 14.65 -52.54 -0.99
C SER A 132 14.57 -51.50 0.12
N GLY A 133 14.21 -50.27 -0.25
CA GLY A 133 14.01 -49.15 0.68
C GLY A 133 15.17 -48.17 0.63
N SER A 134 15.49 -47.66 -0.57
CA SER A 134 16.62 -46.76 -0.72
C SER A 134 16.38 -45.52 0.13
N ALA A 135 17.42 -44.99 0.79
CA ALA A 135 17.32 -43.73 1.51
C ALA A 135 16.70 -42.62 0.62
N GLY A 136 16.91 -42.69 -0.69
CA GLY A 136 16.26 -41.83 -1.69
C GLY A 136 14.74 -41.95 -1.74
N ASP A 137 14.17 -43.15 -1.56
CA ASP A 137 12.72 -43.37 -1.52
C ASP A 137 12.11 -42.81 -0.23
N LEU A 138 12.80 -42.94 0.90
CA LEU A 138 12.41 -42.33 2.17
C LEU A 138 12.47 -40.80 2.08
N PHE A 139 13.53 -40.23 1.51
CA PHE A 139 13.62 -38.79 1.24
C PHE A 139 12.55 -38.32 0.25
N GLY A 140 12.26 -39.09 -0.80
CA GLY A 140 11.18 -38.82 -1.75
C GLY A 140 9.80 -38.81 -1.10
N ALA A 141 9.52 -39.75 -0.20
CA ALA A 141 8.27 -39.79 0.56
C ALA A 141 8.13 -38.63 1.56
N VAL A 142 9.23 -38.27 2.25
CA VAL A 142 9.28 -37.11 3.16
C VAL A 142 9.10 -35.80 2.39
N ILE A 143 9.76 -35.62 1.25
CA ILE A 143 9.59 -34.45 0.39
C ILE A 143 8.18 -34.40 -0.20
N GLY A 144 7.64 -35.55 -0.63
CA GLY A 144 6.28 -35.64 -1.17
C GLY A 144 5.20 -35.26 -0.15
N SER A 145 5.39 -35.60 1.12
CA SER A 145 4.50 -35.23 2.22
C SER A 145 4.68 -33.79 2.70
N LEU A 146 5.90 -33.24 2.62
CA LEU A 146 6.19 -31.83 2.93
C LEU A 146 5.75 -30.87 1.82
N ALA A 147 5.74 -31.31 0.56
CA ALA A 147 5.38 -30.49 -0.61
C ALA A 147 4.04 -29.74 -0.50
N PRO A 148 2.92 -30.36 -0.05
CA PRO A 148 1.67 -29.60 0.12
C PRO A 148 1.78 -28.57 1.25
N ILE A 149 2.45 -28.90 2.36
CA ILE A 149 2.61 -28.00 3.51
C ILE A 149 3.46 -26.79 3.12
N THR A 150 4.60 -27.01 2.46
CA THR A 150 5.47 -25.94 1.97
C THR A 150 4.73 -25.07 0.96
N THR A 151 3.98 -25.67 0.02
CA THR A 151 3.16 -24.92 -0.95
C THR A 151 2.14 -24.02 -0.25
N THR A 152 1.42 -24.52 0.76
CA THR A 152 0.44 -23.72 1.52
C THR A 152 1.12 -22.59 2.29
N VAL A 153 2.24 -22.87 2.98
CA VAL A 153 3.00 -21.85 3.73
C VAL A 153 3.55 -20.77 2.81
N ILE A 154 4.13 -21.14 1.66
CA ILE A 154 4.61 -20.19 0.64
C ILE A 154 3.46 -19.31 0.14
N THR A 155 2.30 -19.92 -0.15
CA THR A 155 1.14 -19.17 -0.65
C THR A 155 0.63 -18.17 0.38
N LEU A 156 0.51 -18.59 1.64
CA LEU A 156 0.12 -17.69 2.74
C LEU A 156 1.13 -16.56 2.94
N PHE A 157 2.42 -16.84 2.77
CA PHE A 157 3.48 -15.84 2.86
C PHE A 157 3.34 -14.78 1.76
N PHE A 158 3.12 -15.17 0.50
CA PHE A 158 2.90 -14.21 -0.58
C PHE A 158 1.61 -13.41 -0.40
N VAL A 159 0.52 -14.05 0.03
CA VAL A 159 -0.73 -13.35 0.38
C VAL A 159 -0.47 -12.30 1.47
N ALA A 160 0.25 -12.67 2.53
CA ALA A 160 0.64 -11.78 3.62
C ALA A 160 1.50 -10.59 3.16
N LEU A 161 2.46 -10.84 2.26
CA LEU A 161 3.34 -9.81 1.71
C LEU A 161 2.55 -8.83 0.84
N VAL A 162 1.71 -9.35 -0.06
CA VAL A 162 0.81 -8.55 -0.90
C VAL A 162 -0.11 -7.69 -0.03
N HIS A 163 -0.74 -8.29 0.99
CA HIS A 163 -1.61 -7.58 1.92
C HIS A 163 -0.88 -6.42 2.61
N THR A 164 0.33 -6.67 3.11
CA THR A 164 1.14 -5.65 3.79
C THR A 164 1.54 -4.51 2.85
N TRP A 165 1.87 -4.83 1.60
CA TRP A 165 2.17 -3.83 0.59
C TRP A 165 0.95 -2.97 0.25
N TYR A 166 -0.21 -3.58 -0.03
CA TYR A 166 -1.46 -2.85 -0.28
C TYR A 166 -1.87 -1.99 0.91
N ARG A 167 -1.74 -2.49 2.15
CA ARG A 167 -1.99 -1.72 3.38
C ARG A 167 -1.10 -0.49 3.46
N THR A 168 0.19 -0.65 3.16
CA THR A 168 1.15 0.45 3.19
C THR A 168 0.83 1.48 2.11
N ALA A 169 0.51 1.03 0.89
CA ALA A 169 0.11 1.90 -0.21
C ALA A 169 -1.18 2.69 0.12
N HIS A 170 -2.18 2.02 0.69
CA HIS A 170 -3.44 2.62 1.14
C HIS A 170 -3.20 3.69 2.21
N ARG A 171 -2.40 3.39 3.23
CA ARG A 171 -2.05 4.35 4.30
C ARG A 171 -1.29 5.55 3.75
N ASN A 172 -0.30 5.31 2.90
CA ASN A 172 0.47 6.38 2.28
C ASN A 172 -0.40 7.29 1.41
N LYS A 173 -1.36 6.72 0.66
CA LYS A 173 -2.30 7.50 -0.15
C LYS A 173 -3.23 8.34 0.72
N ILE A 174 -3.83 7.76 1.76
CA ILE A 174 -4.67 8.52 2.71
C ILE A 174 -3.88 9.64 3.38
N ALA A 175 -2.69 9.35 3.90
CA ALA A 175 -1.83 10.34 4.55
C ALA A 175 -1.47 11.49 3.60
N TYR A 176 -1.18 11.17 2.33
CA TYR A 176 -0.89 12.16 1.30
C TYR A 176 -2.07 13.10 1.03
N HIS A 177 -3.29 12.55 0.82
CA HIS A 177 -4.48 13.37 0.61
C HIS A 177 -4.84 14.18 1.86
N LEU A 178 -4.70 13.60 3.06
CA LEU A 178 -4.96 14.28 4.32
C LEU A 178 -4.02 15.47 4.54
N HIS A 179 -2.72 15.30 4.24
CA HIS A 179 -1.75 16.39 4.32
C HIS A 179 -2.09 17.55 3.37
N ILE A 180 -2.49 17.25 2.13
CA ILE A 180 -2.89 18.30 1.17
C ILE A 180 -4.13 19.05 1.68
N VAL A 181 -5.12 18.33 2.20
CA VAL A 181 -6.34 18.92 2.75
C VAL A 181 -6.02 19.82 3.95
N GLU A 182 -5.18 19.36 4.88
CA GLU A 182 -4.78 20.15 6.06
C GLU A 182 -4.03 21.42 5.67
N GLN A 183 -3.09 21.34 4.73
CA GLN A 183 -2.41 22.52 4.20
C GLN A 183 -3.39 23.50 3.53
N THR A 184 -4.37 22.99 2.78
CA THR A 184 -5.36 23.84 2.09
C THR A 184 -6.28 24.55 3.09
N ILE A 185 -6.70 23.87 4.16
CA ILE A 185 -7.50 24.47 5.23
C ILE A 185 -6.69 25.55 5.97
N GLU A 186 -5.42 25.29 6.27
CA GLU A 186 -4.55 26.25 6.94
C GLU A 186 -4.31 27.50 6.07
N ASP A 187 -4.04 27.31 4.78
CA ASP A 187 -3.84 28.41 3.84
C ASP A 187 -5.10 29.27 3.68
N ASN A 188 -6.29 28.67 3.65
CA ASN A 188 -7.56 29.39 3.61
C ASN A 188 -7.78 30.19 4.90
N SER A 189 -7.57 29.56 6.06
CA SER A 189 -7.67 30.22 7.37
C SER A 189 -6.74 31.44 7.49
N ARG A 190 -5.51 31.35 6.95
CA ARG A 190 -4.55 32.46 6.93
C ARG A 190 -4.98 33.59 5.99
N ARG A 191 -5.60 33.30 4.86
CA ARG A 191 -6.15 34.33 3.95
C ARG A 191 -7.30 35.09 4.60
N ASP A 192 -8.19 34.37 5.28
CA ASP A 192 -9.32 34.97 5.98
C ASP A 192 -8.84 35.85 7.15
N ALA A 193 -7.84 35.37 7.91
CA ALA A 193 -7.20 36.14 8.98
C ALA A 193 -6.42 37.37 8.45
N GLY A 194 -5.81 37.27 7.27
CA GLY A 194 -5.12 38.38 6.60
C GLY A 194 -6.06 39.44 6.03
N GLN A 195 -7.30 39.07 5.67
CA GLN A 195 -8.35 40.02 5.26
C GLN A 195 -9.03 40.71 6.46
N THR A 196 -8.83 40.22 7.69
CA THR A 196 -9.41 40.82 8.90
C THR A 196 -8.52 41.86 9.58
N GLN A 197 -7.47 42.37 8.92
CA GLN A 197 -6.86 43.64 9.34
C GLN A 197 -7.62 44.80 8.67
N PRO A 198 -8.54 45.48 9.36
CA PRO A 198 -9.09 46.73 8.85
C PRO A 198 -7.96 47.74 8.79
N ALA A 199 -7.95 48.51 7.69
CA ALA A 199 -7.18 49.74 7.57
C ALA A 199 -7.69 50.78 8.59
N THR A 200 -7.44 50.58 9.87
CA THR A 200 -7.55 51.62 10.89
C THR A 200 -6.19 52.28 11.00
N LEU A 201 -5.90 53.25 10.13
CA LEU A 201 -4.95 54.36 10.33
C LEU A 201 -4.89 55.21 9.05
N ALA A 202 -6.00 55.84 8.68
CA ALA A 202 -5.99 56.92 7.69
C ALA A 202 -7.18 57.87 7.91
N GLU A 203 -7.23 58.54 9.07
CA GLU A 203 -7.92 59.84 9.13
C GLU A 203 -7.38 60.65 10.31
N SER A 204 -6.55 61.64 10.00
CA SER A 204 -6.42 62.84 10.81
C SER A 204 -6.52 64.03 9.86
N PRO A 205 -7.51 64.92 10.04
CA PRO A 205 -7.87 65.95 9.07
C PRO A 205 -6.86 67.11 9.08
N PRO A 206 -6.89 67.98 8.04
CA PRO A 206 -5.98 69.11 7.93
C PRO A 206 -6.36 70.19 8.95
N SER A 207 -5.48 70.46 9.93
CA SER A 207 -5.58 71.66 10.75
C SER A 207 -4.99 72.83 9.98
N ALA A 208 -5.88 73.65 9.42
CA ALA A 208 -5.57 74.98 8.94
C ALA A 208 -5.06 75.88 10.07
N SER A 209 -4.22 76.84 9.67
CA SER A 209 -3.56 77.91 10.42
C SER A 209 -4.52 78.83 11.19
N PRO A 210 -4.01 79.69 12.08
CA PRO A 210 -3.49 80.99 11.62
C PRO A 210 -1.99 81.22 11.83
#